data_AF-A0A965YFQ0-F1
#
_entry.id   AF-A0A965YFQ0-F1
#
_cell.length_a   1.000
_cell.length_b   1.000
_cell.length_c   1.000
_cell.angle_alpha   90.00
_cell.angle_beta   90.00
_cell.angle_gamma   90.00
#
_symmetry.space_group_name_H-M   'P 1'
#
loop_
_entity.id
_entity.type
_entity.pdbx_description
1 polymer ?
#
loop_
_entity_poly.entity_id
_entity_poly.type
_entity_poly.pdbx_seq_one_letter_code
_entity_poly.pdbx_strand_id
1 'polypeptide(L)'
;MKDLETVFKEFQNQVEEISSHAQQVQDLVFRAHLKNGTSFRFTYDAERFAKQQGERIHAHPLSVFNGILDIVAALLAITLLVVQLSLDFENIFLLLCFASFILTFSLSSLFHFFEPDTRSHLVFLNLREIAKLMSLFLVNISIAYSFAPLSLIGVRSISLLLVAASLLLLSGRTQLSQRVSYLLSSLLPFVSLLSQIGMESLLRVFVFSFWSLVALLFKKESRMHSSSIFALIGLVLFTFELRMI
;
A
#
# COMPACT_ATOMS: atom_id res chain seq x y z
N MET A 1 46.83 -36.92 -10.29
CA MET A 1 45.68 -36.14 -10.79
C MET A 1 44.54 -37.14 -10.94
N LYS A 2 43.44 -37.03 -10.17
CA LYS A 2 42.22 -37.78 -10.53
C LYS A 2 41.87 -37.36 -11.95
N ASP A 3 41.71 -38.31 -12.86
CA ASP A 3 41.57 -38.03 -14.28
C ASP A 3 40.42 -37.04 -14.47
N LEU A 4 40.68 -35.95 -15.17
CA LEU A 4 39.68 -34.93 -15.45
C LEU A 4 38.42 -35.57 -16.06
N GLU A 5 38.63 -36.61 -16.88
CA GLU A 5 37.60 -37.45 -17.46
C GLU A 5 36.75 -38.16 -16.40
N THR A 6 37.34 -38.67 -15.31
CA THR A 6 36.59 -39.33 -14.23
C THR A 6 35.67 -38.34 -13.51
N VAL A 7 36.17 -37.13 -13.23
CA VAL A 7 35.37 -36.08 -12.54
C VAL A 7 34.23 -35.58 -13.43
N PHE A 8 34.47 -35.40 -14.73
CA PHE A 8 33.41 -35.00 -15.66
C PHE A 8 32.39 -36.11 -15.90
N LYS A 9 32.81 -37.38 -15.86
CA LYS A 9 31.90 -38.52 -15.94
C LYS A 9 31.01 -38.64 -14.70
N GLU A 10 31.54 -38.41 -13.50
CA GLU A 10 30.75 -38.32 -12.27
C GLU A 10 29.75 -37.15 -12.33
N PHE A 11 30.19 -35.97 -12.80
CA PHE A 11 29.32 -34.83 -13.00
C PHE A 11 28.18 -35.12 -13.99
N GLN A 12 28.48 -35.79 -15.11
CA GLN A 12 27.48 -36.18 -16.09
C GLN A 12 26.43 -37.12 -15.49
N ASN A 13 26.86 -38.13 -14.73
CA ASN A 13 25.95 -39.04 -14.04
C ASN A 13 25.03 -38.30 -13.04
N GLN A 14 25.57 -37.33 -12.30
CA GLN A 14 24.78 -36.51 -11.37
C GLN A 14 23.75 -35.64 -12.11
N VAL A 15 24.10 -35.04 -13.24
CA VAL A 15 23.16 -34.27 -14.07
C VAL A 15 22.06 -35.17 -14.63
N GLU A 16 22.41 -36.40 -15.05
CA GLU A 16 21.45 -37.38 -15.56
C GLU A 16 20.50 -37.88 -14.47
N GLU A 17 20.99 -38.04 -13.24
CA GLU A 17 20.18 -38.36 -12.06
C GLU A 17 19.23 -37.22 -11.67
N ILE A 18 19.69 -35.98 -11.73
CA ILE A 18 18.83 -34.79 -11.53
C ILE A 18 17.75 -34.74 -12.62
N SER A 19 18.11 -35.04 -13.87
CA SER A 19 17.18 -35.09 -15.00
C SER A 19 16.11 -36.18 -14.83
N SER A 20 16.48 -37.38 -14.35
CA SER A 20 15.53 -38.46 -14.12
C SER A 20 14.55 -38.17 -12.97
N HIS A 21 14.91 -37.25 -12.07
CA HIS A 21 14.06 -36.76 -10.98
C HIS A 21 13.54 -35.33 -11.22
N ALA A 22 13.45 -34.87 -12.47
CA ALA A 22 13.12 -33.49 -12.81
C ALA A 22 11.86 -32.94 -12.12
N GLN A 23 10.84 -33.79 -11.88
CA GLN A 23 9.61 -33.40 -11.18
C GLN A 23 9.79 -33.05 -9.70
N GLN A 24 10.93 -33.42 -9.10
CA GLN A 24 11.25 -33.19 -7.69
C GLN A 24 12.28 -32.08 -7.48
N VAL A 25 12.80 -31.49 -8.57
CA VAL A 25 13.85 -30.46 -8.51
C VAL A 25 13.21 -29.10 -8.27
N GLN A 26 13.56 -28.45 -7.14
CA GLN A 26 13.01 -27.12 -6.78
C GLN A 26 13.83 -25.96 -7.34
N ASP A 27 15.16 -26.04 -7.27
CA ASP A 27 16.12 -25.07 -7.82
C ASP A 27 17.35 -25.82 -8.35
N LEU A 28 17.89 -25.39 -9.49
CA LEU A 28 19.12 -25.89 -10.08
C LEU A 28 19.97 -24.73 -10.62
N VAL A 29 21.15 -24.55 -10.05
CA VAL A 29 22.12 -23.55 -10.51
C VAL A 29 23.38 -24.23 -11.02
N PHE A 30 23.64 -24.09 -12.32
CA PHE A 30 24.88 -24.54 -12.95
C PHE A 30 25.69 -23.33 -13.43
N ARG A 31 26.97 -23.28 -13.06
CA ARG A 31 27.92 -22.27 -13.52
C ARG A 31 29.23 -22.94 -13.91
N ALA A 32 29.69 -22.68 -15.12
CA ALA A 32 31.01 -23.11 -15.60
C ALA A 32 31.76 -21.91 -16.16
N HIS A 33 33.01 -21.73 -15.73
CA HIS A 33 33.93 -20.73 -16.27
C HIS A 33 35.02 -21.43 -17.08
N LEU A 34 35.11 -21.08 -18.36
CA LEU A 34 36.14 -21.61 -19.25
C LEU A 34 37.40 -20.76 -19.15
N LYS A 35 38.55 -21.39 -19.41
CA LYS A 35 39.87 -20.74 -19.38
C LYS A 35 40.01 -19.59 -20.39
N ASN A 36 39.20 -19.57 -21.44
CA ASN A 36 39.14 -18.50 -22.44
C ASN A 36 38.31 -17.27 -21.99
N GLY A 37 37.82 -17.25 -20.74
CA GLY A 37 37.04 -16.15 -20.18
C GLY A 37 35.54 -16.23 -20.44
N THR A 38 35.05 -17.22 -21.18
CA THR A 38 33.62 -17.44 -21.38
C THR A 38 32.99 -18.16 -20.19
N SER A 39 31.69 -17.94 -19.95
CA SER A 39 30.97 -18.59 -18.86
C SER A 39 29.61 -19.10 -19.29
N PHE A 40 29.29 -20.33 -18.91
CA PHE A 40 27.96 -20.89 -19.03
C PHE A 40 27.24 -20.75 -17.70
N ARG A 41 26.03 -20.20 -17.73
CA ARG A 41 25.16 -20.12 -16.56
C ARG A 41 23.79 -20.65 -16.94
N PHE A 42 23.41 -21.75 -16.30
CA PHE A 42 22.06 -22.27 -16.33
C PHE A 42 21.45 -22.08 -14.93
N THR A 43 20.22 -21.61 -14.87
CA THR A 43 19.50 -21.40 -13.61
C THR A 43 18.06 -21.81 -13.87
N TYR A 44 17.62 -22.85 -13.19
CA TYR A 44 16.25 -23.33 -13.21
C TYR A 44 15.66 -23.14 -11.82
N ASP A 45 14.49 -22.54 -11.77
CA ASP A 45 13.71 -22.30 -10.56
C ASP A 45 12.29 -22.71 -10.92
N ALA A 46 11.79 -23.76 -10.26
CA ALA A 46 10.51 -24.37 -10.60
C ALA A 46 9.36 -23.36 -10.54
N GLU A 47 9.39 -22.42 -9.58
CA GLU A 47 8.36 -21.38 -9.45
C GLU A 47 8.44 -20.37 -10.60
N ARG A 48 9.64 -19.93 -10.97
CA ARG A 48 9.82 -19.02 -12.11
C ARG A 48 9.44 -19.68 -13.43
N PHE A 49 9.77 -20.95 -13.60
CA PHE A 49 9.52 -21.68 -14.83
C PHE A 49 8.03 -21.98 -15.01
N ALA A 50 7.32 -22.38 -13.94
CA ALA A 50 5.88 -22.57 -13.99
C ALA A 50 5.11 -21.26 -14.20
N LYS A 51 5.57 -20.13 -13.61
CA LYS A 51 5.06 -18.79 -13.94
C LYS A 51 5.22 -18.44 -15.42
N GLN A 52 6.31 -18.87 -16.06
CA GLN A 52 6.54 -18.66 -17.50
C GLN A 52 5.71 -19.60 -18.39
N GLN A 53 5.37 -20.80 -17.92
CA GLN A 53 4.55 -21.76 -18.64
C GLN A 53 3.04 -21.56 -18.44
N GLY A 54 2.62 -20.59 -17.61
CA GLY A 54 1.21 -20.28 -17.41
C GLY A 54 0.45 -21.32 -16.57
N GLU A 55 1.15 -22.29 -15.98
CA GLU A 55 0.60 -23.06 -14.88
C GLU A 55 0.44 -22.10 -13.71
N ARG A 56 -0.82 -21.74 -13.41
CA ARG A 56 -1.19 -20.90 -12.27
C ARG A 56 -0.80 -21.62 -10.97
N ILE A 57 0.47 -21.56 -10.59
CA ILE A 57 0.91 -21.86 -9.25
C ILE A 57 0.29 -20.77 -8.38
N HIS A 58 -0.78 -21.16 -7.69
CA HIS A 58 -1.41 -20.52 -6.55
C HIS A 58 -1.17 -19.00 -6.45
N ALA A 59 -2.10 -18.19 -6.94
CA ALA A 59 -2.97 -17.45 -6.04
C ALA A 59 -2.33 -16.59 -4.94
N HIS A 60 -1.10 -16.08 -5.03
CA HIS A 60 -0.42 -15.57 -3.83
C HIS A 60 -0.79 -14.09 -3.56
N PRO A 61 -1.51 -13.79 -2.45
CA PRO A 61 -1.88 -12.43 -2.10
C PRO A 61 -0.65 -11.58 -1.82
N LEU A 62 -0.69 -10.28 -2.17
CA LEU A 62 0.40 -9.34 -1.93
C LEU A 62 0.85 -9.33 -0.45
N SER A 63 -0.10 -9.24 0.48
CA SER A 63 0.20 -9.22 1.92
C SER A 63 -1.03 -9.56 2.76
N VAL A 64 -1.16 -10.83 3.17
CA VAL A 64 -2.25 -11.28 4.06
C VAL A 64 -2.31 -10.46 5.35
N PHE A 65 -1.14 -10.14 5.94
CA PHE A 65 -1.08 -9.36 7.17
C PHE A 65 -1.68 -7.96 7.01
N ASN A 66 -1.29 -7.22 5.97
CA ASN A 66 -1.85 -5.89 5.73
C ASN A 66 -3.34 -5.97 5.37
N GLY A 67 -3.75 -7.00 4.64
CA GLY A 67 -5.16 -7.25 4.35
C GLY A 67 -6.01 -7.44 5.62
N ILE A 68 -5.54 -8.25 6.57
CA ILE A 68 -6.19 -8.44 7.87
C ILE A 68 -6.17 -7.16 8.69
N LEU A 69 -5.04 -6.45 8.74
CA LEU A 69 -4.92 -5.17 9.44
C LEU A 69 -5.97 -4.17 8.94
N ASP A 70 -6.15 -4.07 7.63
CA ASP A 70 -7.11 -3.16 7.00
C ASP A 70 -8.57 -3.58 7.31
N ILE A 71 -8.87 -4.89 7.39
CA ILE A 71 -10.19 -5.36 7.87
C ILE A 71 -10.44 -4.90 9.31
N VAL A 72 -9.47 -5.11 10.20
CA VAL A 72 -9.57 -4.69 11.61
C VAL A 72 -9.73 -3.17 11.71
N ALA A 73 -8.99 -2.41 10.89
CA ALA A 73 -9.10 -0.97 10.82
C ALA A 73 -10.50 -0.51 10.36
N ALA A 74 -11.09 -1.19 9.38
CA ALA A 74 -12.46 -0.92 8.93
C ALA A 74 -13.49 -1.18 10.04
N LEU A 75 -13.37 -2.31 10.76
CA LEU A 75 -14.25 -2.65 11.88
C LEU A 75 -14.12 -1.64 13.03
N LEU A 76 -12.90 -1.17 13.32
CA LEU A 76 -12.67 -0.14 14.32
C LEU A 76 -13.29 1.19 13.88
N ALA A 77 -13.12 1.60 12.62
CA ALA A 77 -13.75 2.80 12.08
C ALA A 77 -15.29 2.74 12.12
N ILE A 78 -15.89 1.58 11.84
CA ILE A 78 -17.34 1.35 12.02
C ILE A 78 -17.73 1.52 13.48
N THR A 79 -16.97 0.92 14.40
CA THR A 79 -17.25 1.02 15.84
C THR A 79 -17.22 2.46 16.31
N LEU A 80 -16.19 3.23 15.91
CA LEU A 80 -16.08 4.66 16.21
C LEU A 80 -17.25 5.46 15.63
N LEU A 81 -17.67 5.17 14.40
CA LEU A 81 -18.83 5.81 13.79
C LEU A 81 -20.13 5.50 14.55
N VAL A 82 -20.35 4.26 14.98
CA VAL A 82 -21.55 3.89 15.74
C VAL A 82 -21.59 4.59 17.10
N VAL A 83 -20.45 4.66 17.80
CA VAL A 83 -20.34 5.45 19.03
C VAL A 83 -20.71 6.90 18.76
N GLN A 84 -20.17 7.48 17.68
CA GLN A 84 -20.46 8.86 17.31
C GLN A 84 -21.94 9.12 16.98
N LEU A 85 -22.59 8.21 16.26
CA LEU A 85 -24.02 8.30 15.97
C LEU A 85 -24.89 8.24 17.23
N SER A 86 -24.36 7.67 18.31
CA SER A 86 -25.07 7.52 19.60
C SER A 86 -24.93 8.76 20.51
N LEU A 87 -24.02 9.69 20.21
CA LEU A 87 -23.67 10.86 21.03
C LEU A 87 -24.27 12.19 20.50
N ASP A 88 -25.40 12.13 19.81
CA ASP A 88 -26.03 13.23 19.04
C ASP A 88 -25.23 13.64 17.79
N PHE A 89 -25.77 13.29 16.62
CA PHE A 89 -25.09 13.43 15.35
C PHE A 89 -25.63 14.61 14.54
N GLU A 90 -24.88 15.71 14.48
CA GLU A 90 -25.27 16.90 13.69
C GLU A 90 -24.34 17.18 12.49
N ASN A 91 -23.19 16.50 12.37
CA ASN A 91 -22.17 16.86 11.39
C ASN A 91 -22.05 15.85 10.24
N ILE A 92 -22.78 16.07 9.14
CA ILE A 92 -22.75 15.21 7.95
C ILE A 92 -21.34 14.98 7.37
N PHE A 93 -20.43 15.95 7.49
CA PHE A 93 -19.06 15.80 7.00
C PHE A 93 -18.30 14.74 7.78
N LEU A 94 -18.60 14.61 9.07
CA LEU A 94 -18.00 13.60 9.93
C LEU A 94 -18.47 12.18 9.57
N LEU A 95 -19.77 11.99 9.26
CA LEU A 95 -20.30 10.71 8.76
C LEU A 95 -19.61 10.33 7.45
N LEU A 96 -19.54 11.27 6.51
CA LEU A 96 -18.87 11.05 5.24
C LEU A 96 -17.38 10.72 5.45
N CYS A 97 -16.72 11.38 6.41
CA CYS A 97 -15.33 11.13 6.76
C CYS A 97 -15.12 9.69 7.25
N PHE A 98 -15.89 9.22 8.23
CA PHE A 98 -15.79 7.83 8.70
C PHE A 98 -16.16 6.84 7.59
N ALA A 99 -17.21 7.10 6.82
CA ALA A 99 -17.60 6.27 5.68
C ALA A 99 -16.48 6.16 4.63
N SER A 100 -15.76 7.25 4.34
CA SER A 100 -14.64 7.22 3.41
C SER A 100 -13.44 6.45 3.96
N PHE A 101 -13.16 6.51 5.27
CA PHE A 101 -12.13 5.67 5.90
C PHE A 101 -12.49 4.18 5.83
N ILE A 102 -13.73 3.82 6.14
CA ILE A 102 -14.24 2.44 6.03
C ILE A 102 -14.06 1.93 4.59
N LEU A 103 -14.45 2.75 3.60
CA LEU A 103 -14.26 2.45 2.19
C LEU A 103 -12.77 2.28 1.84
N THR A 104 -11.92 3.18 2.32
CA THR A 104 -10.47 3.13 2.05
C THR A 104 -9.84 1.85 2.59
N PHE A 105 -10.15 1.48 3.84
CA PHE A 105 -9.66 0.25 4.45
C PHE A 105 -10.20 -0.99 3.73
N SER A 106 -11.47 -0.99 3.34
CA SER A 106 -12.07 -2.10 2.59
C SER A 106 -11.44 -2.29 1.20
N LEU A 107 -11.18 -1.19 0.48
CA LEU A 107 -10.48 -1.26 -0.81
C LEU A 107 -9.01 -1.66 -0.65
N SER A 108 -8.37 -1.21 0.43
CA SER A 108 -7.00 -1.59 0.75
C SER A 108 -6.87 -3.07 1.09
N SER A 109 -7.80 -3.65 1.85
CA SER A 109 -7.78 -5.08 2.16
C SER A 109 -7.92 -5.91 0.90
N LEU A 110 -8.86 -5.55 0.01
CA LEU A 110 -9.02 -6.18 -1.31
C LEU A 110 -7.73 -6.06 -2.13
N PHE A 111 -7.10 -4.87 -2.18
CA PHE A 111 -5.82 -4.67 -2.85
C PHE A 111 -4.75 -5.67 -2.36
N HIS A 112 -4.66 -5.92 -1.06
CA HIS A 112 -3.65 -6.84 -0.51
C HIS A 112 -3.96 -8.33 -0.73
N PHE A 113 -5.22 -8.69 -0.98
CA PHE A 113 -5.63 -10.06 -1.30
C PHE A 113 -5.51 -10.41 -2.78
N PHE A 114 -5.45 -9.43 -3.67
CA PHE A 114 -5.18 -9.68 -5.09
C PHE A 114 -3.69 -9.88 -5.37
N GLU A 115 -3.42 -10.70 -6.37
CA GLU A 115 -2.06 -10.89 -6.91
C GLU A 115 -1.54 -9.62 -7.59
N PRO A 116 -0.27 -9.24 -7.38
CA PRO A 116 0.31 -8.00 -7.90
C PRO A 116 0.21 -7.83 -9.42
N ASP A 117 0.27 -8.95 -10.15
CA ASP A 117 0.33 -8.98 -11.62
C ASP A 117 -1.06 -8.97 -12.29
N THR A 118 -2.13 -8.90 -11.49
CA THR A 118 -3.50 -8.85 -12.02
C THR A 118 -3.93 -7.41 -12.33
N ARG A 119 -4.77 -7.25 -13.37
CA ARG A 119 -5.41 -5.96 -13.67
C ARG A 119 -6.25 -5.44 -12.49
N SER A 120 -6.88 -6.35 -11.75
CA SER A 120 -7.65 -6.05 -10.54
C SER A 120 -6.80 -5.34 -9.49
N HIS A 121 -5.57 -5.80 -9.26
CA HIS A 121 -4.65 -5.16 -8.31
C HIS A 121 -4.37 -3.68 -8.64
N LEU A 122 -4.19 -3.35 -9.93
CA LEU A 122 -4.03 -1.95 -10.35
C LEU A 122 -5.30 -1.12 -10.12
N VAL A 123 -6.48 -1.69 -10.37
CA VAL A 123 -7.77 -1.01 -10.14
C VAL A 123 -7.95 -0.71 -8.66
N PHE A 124 -7.75 -1.70 -7.78
CA PHE A 124 -7.88 -1.52 -6.34
C PHE A 124 -6.81 -0.59 -5.76
N LEU A 125 -5.59 -0.60 -6.30
CA LEU A 125 -4.57 0.40 -5.95
C LEU A 125 -5.10 1.82 -6.19
N ASN A 126 -5.59 2.11 -7.40
CA ASN A 126 -6.09 3.45 -7.73
C ASN A 126 -7.33 3.81 -6.91
N LEU A 127 -8.28 2.89 -6.76
CA LEU A 127 -9.49 3.13 -5.97
C LEU A 127 -9.15 3.42 -4.50
N ARG A 128 -8.20 2.68 -3.91
CA ARG A 128 -7.69 2.95 -2.56
C ARG A 128 -7.07 4.34 -2.45
N GLU A 129 -6.21 4.73 -3.40
CA GLU A 129 -5.56 6.04 -3.37
C GLU A 129 -6.58 7.20 -3.52
N ILE A 130 -7.61 7.03 -4.36
CA ILE A 130 -8.71 7.99 -4.49
C ILE A 130 -9.49 8.09 -3.17
N ALA A 131 -9.85 6.95 -2.56
CA ALA A 131 -10.58 6.91 -1.30
C ALA A 131 -9.77 7.53 -0.14
N LYS A 132 -8.46 7.31 -0.12
CA LYS A 132 -7.52 7.99 0.81
C LYS A 132 -7.59 9.51 0.66
N LEU A 133 -7.44 10.03 -0.56
CA LEU A 133 -7.50 11.46 -0.83
C LEU A 133 -8.82 12.09 -0.36
N MET A 134 -9.94 11.40 -0.62
CA MET A 134 -11.25 11.83 -0.16
C MET A 134 -11.37 11.81 1.38
N SER A 135 -10.79 10.80 2.03
CA SER A 135 -10.79 10.71 3.50
C SER A 135 -10.03 11.86 4.14
N LEU A 136 -8.83 12.17 3.64
CA LEU A 136 -8.03 13.29 4.14
C LEU A 136 -8.70 14.66 3.87
N PHE A 137 -9.37 14.80 2.71
CA PHE A 137 -10.18 15.97 2.42
C PHE A 137 -11.33 16.16 3.41
N LEU A 138 -12.06 15.08 3.73
CA LEU A 138 -13.18 15.12 4.67
C LEU A 138 -12.72 15.34 6.12
N VAL A 139 -11.54 14.85 6.50
CA VAL A 139 -10.90 15.21 7.78
C VAL A 139 -10.68 16.72 7.86
N ASN A 140 -10.10 17.33 6.83
CA ASN A 140 -9.86 18.78 6.83
C ASN A 140 -11.16 19.58 6.96
N ILE A 141 -12.20 19.18 6.22
CA ILE A 141 -13.53 19.82 6.31
C ILE A 141 -14.12 19.64 7.70
N SER A 142 -14.06 18.44 8.27
CA SER A 142 -14.65 18.14 9.57
C SER A 142 -14.00 18.97 10.67
N ILE A 143 -12.66 19.10 10.68
CA ILE A 143 -11.94 19.97 11.61
C ILE A 143 -12.33 21.44 11.41
N ALA A 144 -12.34 21.93 10.17
CA ALA A 144 -12.69 23.32 9.90
C ALA A 144 -14.13 23.63 10.33
N TYR A 145 -15.06 22.72 10.07
CA TYR A 145 -16.46 22.86 10.49
C TYR A 145 -16.59 22.86 12.01
N SER A 146 -15.89 21.96 12.72
CA SER A 146 -16.01 21.82 14.17
C SER A 146 -15.32 22.95 14.96
N PHE A 147 -14.15 23.42 14.50
CA PHE A 147 -13.31 24.31 15.31
C PHE A 147 -13.16 25.73 14.77
N ALA A 148 -13.29 25.95 13.46
CA ALA A 148 -13.16 27.28 12.87
C ALA A 148 -14.02 27.46 11.60
N PRO A 149 -15.37 27.55 11.74
CA PRO A 149 -16.29 27.61 10.60
C PRO A 149 -15.99 28.73 9.59
N LEU A 150 -15.42 29.84 10.06
CA LEU A 150 -15.01 30.96 9.20
C LEU A 150 -13.89 30.59 8.21
N SER A 151 -13.03 29.63 8.57
CA SER A 151 -11.94 29.13 7.73
C SER A 151 -12.39 28.07 6.70
N LEU A 152 -13.63 27.57 6.82
CA LEU A 152 -14.14 26.42 6.06
C LEU A 152 -14.01 26.59 4.54
N ILE A 153 -14.35 27.77 4.02
CA ILE A 153 -14.25 28.04 2.57
C ILE A 153 -12.79 27.93 2.11
N GLY A 154 -11.85 28.49 2.87
CA GLY A 154 -10.42 28.44 2.57
C GLY A 154 -9.89 27.01 2.61
N VAL A 155 -10.16 26.29 3.71
CA VAL A 155 -9.73 24.89 3.89
C VAL A 155 -10.31 23.99 2.80
N ARG A 156 -11.60 24.11 2.49
CA ARG A 156 -12.26 23.36 1.42
C ARG A 156 -11.59 23.62 0.08
N SER A 157 -11.37 24.88 -0.27
CA SER A 157 -10.84 25.26 -1.59
C SER A 157 -9.40 24.78 -1.80
N ILE A 158 -8.54 24.98 -0.79
CA ILE A 158 -7.15 24.52 -0.83
C ILE A 158 -7.09 22.98 -0.86
N SER A 159 -7.91 22.31 -0.03
CA SER A 159 -7.94 20.85 -0.01
C SER A 159 -8.45 20.27 -1.34
N LEU A 160 -9.49 20.86 -1.95
CA LEU A 160 -9.97 20.45 -3.27
C LEU A 160 -8.90 20.64 -4.35
N LEU A 161 -8.15 21.74 -4.32
CA LEU A 161 -7.07 21.98 -5.29
C LEU A 161 -5.97 20.93 -5.16
N LEU A 162 -5.56 20.59 -3.93
CA LEU A 162 -4.58 19.54 -3.67
C LEU A 162 -5.10 18.15 -4.09
N VAL A 163 -6.36 17.82 -3.81
CA VAL A 163 -6.98 16.57 -4.27
C VAL A 163 -7.01 16.50 -5.79
N ALA A 164 -7.49 17.55 -6.47
CA ALA A 164 -7.56 17.61 -7.92
C ALA A 164 -6.19 17.45 -8.57
N ALA A 165 -5.17 18.15 -8.06
CA ALA A 165 -3.79 18.01 -8.53
C ALA A 165 -3.24 16.61 -8.29
N SER A 166 -3.51 16.02 -7.11
CA SER A 166 -3.09 14.65 -6.79
C SER A 166 -3.75 13.62 -7.71
N LEU A 167 -5.03 13.76 -8.02
CA LEU A 167 -5.78 12.87 -8.93
C LEU A 167 -5.31 13.00 -10.37
N LEU A 168 -5.09 14.23 -10.86
CA LEU A 168 -4.55 14.49 -12.19
C LEU A 168 -3.20 13.79 -12.35
N LEU A 169 -2.31 13.93 -11.36
CA LEU A 169 -1.02 13.25 -11.38
C LEU A 169 -1.13 11.74 -11.19
N LEU A 170 -2.09 11.24 -10.41
CA LEU A 170 -2.32 9.80 -10.30
C LEU A 170 -2.72 9.20 -11.68
N SER A 171 -3.50 9.94 -12.47
CA SER A 171 -3.92 9.53 -13.82
C SER A 171 -2.80 9.54 -14.87
N GLY A 172 -1.70 10.26 -14.63
CA GLY A 172 -0.59 10.43 -15.57
C GLY A 172 0.21 9.14 -15.86
N ARG A 173 -0.04 8.04 -15.14
CA ARG A 173 0.56 6.69 -15.34
C ARG A 173 2.09 6.59 -15.39
N THR A 174 2.83 7.66 -15.12
CA THR A 174 4.30 7.64 -14.99
C THR A 174 4.71 7.51 -13.52
N GLN A 175 5.90 6.93 -13.28
CA GLN A 175 6.44 6.82 -11.92
C GLN A 175 6.64 8.19 -11.26
N LEU A 176 7.07 9.19 -12.02
CA LEU A 176 7.22 10.56 -11.53
C LEU A 176 5.87 11.12 -11.09
N SER A 177 4.85 10.99 -11.95
CA SER A 177 3.52 11.51 -11.68
C SER A 177 2.89 10.86 -10.43
N GLN A 178 3.07 9.55 -10.25
CA GLN A 178 2.66 8.84 -9.02
C GLN A 178 3.38 9.37 -7.78
N ARG A 179 4.71 9.58 -7.86
CA ARG A 179 5.48 10.12 -6.72
C ARG A 179 5.03 11.53 -6.34
N VAL A 180 4.80 12.41 -7.32
CA VAL A 180 4.31 13.76 -7.05
C VAL A 180 2.89 13.72 -6.48
N SER A 181 2.03 12.81 -6.96
CA SER A 181 0.71 12.57 -6.37
C SER A 181 0.78 12.20 -4.88
N TYR A 182 1.68 11.29 -4.49
CA TYR A 182 1.89 10.94 -3.08
C TYR A 182 2.48 12.08 -2.26
N LEU A 183 3.37 12.88 -2.85
CA LEU A 183 3.91 14.07 -2.19
C LEU A 183 2.79 15.08 -1.89
N LEU A 184 1.95 15.41 -2.87
CA LEU A 184 0.81 16.30 -2.67
C LEU A 184 -0.20 15.72 -1.66
N SER A 185 -0.45 14.42 -1.73
CA SER A 185 -1.29 13.70 -0.76
C SER A 185 -0.75 13.83 0.67
N SER A 186 0.58 13.84 0.84
CA SER A 186 1.22 14.01 2.15
C SER A 186 1.10 15.43 2.72
N LEU A 187 0.91 16.43 1.86
CA LEU A 187 0.68 17.82 2.27
C LEU A 187 -0.77 18.09 2.64
N LEU A 188 -1.71 17.30 2.12
CA LEU A 188 -3.14 17.48 2.31
C LEU A 188 -3.57 17.60 3.78
N PRO A 189 -3.08 16.80 4.75
CA PRO A 189 -3.49 16.92 6.14
C PRO A 189 -3.13 18.27 6.77
N PHE A 190 -2.04 18.91 6.33
CA PHE A 190 -1.57 20.19 6.88
C PHE A 190 -2.55 21.34 6.66
N VAL A 191 -3.46 21.23 5.68
CA VAL A 191 -4.46 22.27 5.43
C VAL A 191 -5.39 22.44 6.64
N SER A 192 -5.65 21.38 7.42
CA SER A 192 -6.45 21.48 8.65
C SER A 192 -5.83 22.36 9.74
N LEU A 193 -4.51 22.62 9.69
CA LEU A 193 -3.84 23.52 10.63
C LEU A 193 -4.26 24.99 10.46
N LEU A 194 -4.86 25.36 9.33
CA LEU A 194 -5.47 26.68 9.15
C LEU A 194 -6.67 26.91 10.07
N SER A 195 -7.30 25.84 10.55
CA SER A 195 -8.46 25.89 11.45
C SER A 195 -8.06 25.74 12.91
N GLN A 196 -7.08 24.90 13.22
CA GLN A 196 -6.68 24.62 14.59
C GLN A 196 -5.21 24.22 14.70
N ILE A 197 -4.48 24.91 15.57
CA ILE A 197 -3.08 24.60 15.89
C ILE A 197 -3.01 24.21 17.35
N GLY A 198 -2.67 22.94 17.59
CA GLY A 198 -2.45 22.36 18.91
C GLY A 198 -1.57 21.11 18.79
N MET A 199 -1.12 20.57 19.92
CA MET A 199 -0.25 19.39 19.91
C MET A 199 -0.94 18.17 19.28
N GLU A 200 -2.22 17.97 19.58
CA GLU A 200 -3.04 16.89 19.00
C GLU A 200 -3.20 17.05 17.49
N SER A 201 -3.49 18.27 17.03
CA SER A 201 -3.66 18.55 15.60
C SER A 201 -2.35 18.36 14.82
N LEU A 202 -1.22 18.77 15.38
CA LEU A 202 0.11 18.49 14.79
C LEU A 202 0.36 17.00 14.68
N LEU A 203 0.12 16.23 15.76
CA LEU A 203 0.37 14.79 15.77
C LEU A 203 -0.52 14.06 14.75
N ARG A 204 -1.82 14.39 14.69
CA ARG A 204 -2.75 13.89 13.66
C ARG A 204 -2.24 14.17 12.26
N VAL A 205 -1.85 15.42 11.99
CA VAL A 205 -1.38 15.85 10.66
C VAL A 205 -0.12 15.11 10.23
N PHE A 206 0.87 14.97 11.12
CA PHE A 206 2.08 14.20 10.82
C PHE A 206 1.76 12.73 10.55
N VAL A 207 0.93 12.11 11.38
CA VAL A 207 0.54 10.70 11.21
C VAL A 207 -0.19 10.47 9.88
N PHE A 208 -1.16 11.31 9.52
CA PHE A 208 -1.82 11.21 8.22
C PHE A 208 -0.89 11.53 7.05
N SER A 209 0.08 12.43 7.23
CA SER A 209 1.10 12.72 6.22
C SER A 209 1.99 11.49 5.97
N PHE A 210 2.41 10.80 7.04
CA PHE A 210 3.20 9.59 6.96
C PHE A 210 2.52 8.48 6.16
N TRP A 211 1.19 8.39 6.22
CA TRP A 211 0.43 7.42 5.41
C TRP A 211 0.72 7.54 3.90
N SER A 212 0.97 8.76 3.39
CA SER A 212 1.36 8.96 1.99
C SER A 212 2.88 8.97 1.79
N LEU A 213 3.66 9.46 2.74
CA LEU A 213 5.14 9.49 2.64
C LEU A 213 5.76 8.09 2.63
N VAL A 214 5.15 7.13 3.31
CA VAL A 214 5.69 5.77 3.40
C VAL A 214 5.76 5.10 2.01
N ALA A 215 4.82 5.41 1.12
CA ALA A 215 4.86 4.96 -0.28
C ALA A 215 6.01 5.58 -1.10
N LEU A 216 6.58 6.70 -0.63
CA LEU A 216 7.73 7.36 -1.26
C LEU A 216 9.07 6.88 -0.69
N LEU A 217 9.11 6.63 0.62
CA LEU A 217 10.35 6.38 1.36
C LEU A 217 10.74 4.90 1.38
N PHE A 218 9.77 4.00 1.40
CA PHE A 218 10.02 2.57 1.52
C PHE A 218 10.08 1.87 0.16
N LYS A 219 10.87 0.81 0.06
CA LYS A 219 10.91 -0.05 -1.13
C LYS A 219 9.56 -0.74 -1.32
N LYS A 220 9.17 -0.98 -2.57
CA LYS A 220 7.89 -1.63 -2.93
C LYS A 220 7.68 -3.00 -2.27
N GLU A 221 8.76 -3.72 -2.00
CA GLU A 221 8.75 -5.04 -1.34
C GLU A 221 8.53 -4.95 0.18
N SER A 222 8.69 -3.76 0.77
CA SER A 222 8.46 -3.57 2.20
C SER A 222 6.98 -3.65 2.52
N ARG A 223 6.62 -4.41 3.55
CA ARG A 223 5.24 -4.44 4.09
C ARG A 223 4.73 -3.05 4.48
N MET A 224 5.66 -2.16 4.84
CA MET A 224 5.33 -0.80 5.26
C MET A 224 4.85 0.05 4.07
N HIS A 225 5.38 -0.17 2.87
CA HIS A 225 5.10 0.65 1.66
C HIS A 225 3.62 0.78 1.33
N SER A 226 2.80 -0.22 1.69
CA SER A 226 1.36 -0.27 1.41
C SER A 226 0.51 -0.43 2.68
N SER A 227 1.07 -0.14 3.85
CA SER A 227 0.37 -0.26 5.13
C SER A 227 -0.54 0.94 5.41
N SER A 228 -1.75 0.68 5.90
CA SER A 228 -2.69 1.71 6.35
C SER A 228 -2.64 1.96 7.86
N ILE A 229 -1.60 1.46 8.57
CA ILE A 229 -1.49 1.62 10.03
C ILE A 229 -1.49 3.10 10.45
N PHE A 230 -0.83 3.95 9.67
CA PHE A 230 -0.80 5.39 9.91
C PHE A 230 -2.18 6.02 9.74
N ALA A 231 -2.99 5.55 8.80
CA ALA A 231 -4.37 6.00 8.65
C ALA A 231 -5.21 5.65 9.88
N LEU A 232 -5.05 4.43 10.40
CA LEU A 232 -5.77 3.96 11.57
C LEU A 232 -5.40 4.78 12.82
N ILE A 233 -4.11 4.95 13.08
CA ILE A 233 -3.64 5.78 14.20
C ILE A 233 -4.13 7.23 14.03
N GLY A 234 -4.04 7.78 12.82
CA GLY A 234 -4.54 9.12 12.51
C GLY A 234 -6.03 9.28 12.75
N LEU A 235 -6.83 8.26 12.39
CA LEU A 235 -8.29 8.25 12.61
C LEU A 235 -8.64 8.22 14.10
N VAL A 236 -7.90 7.43 14.89
CA VAL A 236 -8.07 7.39 16.36
C VAL A 236 -7.76 8.75 16.97
N LEU A 237 -6.63 9.36 16.59
CA LEU A 237 -6.25 10.70 17.05
C LEU A 237 -7.26 11.77 16.66
N PHE A 238 -7.76 11.72 15.41
CA PHE A 238 -8.82 12.60 14.93
C PHE A 238 -10.09 12.45 15.76
N THR A 239 -10.41 11.23 16.19
CA THR A 239 -11.58 10.96 17.03
C THR A 239 -11.41 11.55 18.43
N PHE A 240 -10.22 11.43 19.02
CA PHE A 240 -9.90 12.04 20.31
C PHE A 240 -9.89 13.56 20.26
N GLU A 241 -9.32 14.17 19.21
CA GLU A 241 -9.27 15.64 19.06
C GLU A 241 -10.68 16.25 19.01
N LEU A 242 -11.62 15.56 18.35
CA LEU A 242 -13.03 15.93 18.33
C LEU A 242 -13.77 15.67 19.66
N ARG A 243 -13.07 15.16 20.69
CA ARG A 243 -13.60 14.81 22.02
C ARG A 243 -14.75 13.81 21.98
N MET A 244 -14.66 12.84 21.07
CA MET A 244 -15.73 11.88 20.79
C MET A 244 -15.56 10.55 21.57
N ILE A 245 -14.47 10.43 22.33
CA ILE A 245 -14.16 9.40 23.33
C ILE A 245 -13.40 10.10 24.46
#